data_AF-W4VQF9-F1
#
_entry.id   AF-W4VQF9-F1
#
_cell.length_a   1.000
_cell.length_b   1.000
_cell.length_c   1.000
_cell.angle_alpha   90.00
_cell.angle_beta   90.00
_cell.angle_gamma   90.00
#
_symmetry.space_group_name_H-M   'P 1'
#
loop_
_entity.id
_entity.type
_entity.pdbx_description
1 polymer ?
#
loop_
_entity_poly.entity_id
_entity_poly.type
_entity_poly.pdbx_seq_one_letter_code
_entity_poly.pdbx_strand_id
1 'polypeptide(L)'
;MVAVTKDTILLKPSYSIPLLIVVIVLSTYVQFGNVLNLAIDNEIVSQDIMSTVENSKGGLLFLISFVFQLFIMFPYLILETITVYFAAFMAYKQRWELRTFFFTSVEATIVTMTLNLILSFTILSLFDNFNLQDLIIIYLVINLLKPILVYYLLTYKKILHFKLSGLLMIYVFTFIVIFSPGLIFLVLL
;
A
#
# COMPACT_ATOMS: atom_id res chain seq x y z
N MET A 1 -8.48 44.29 4.37
CA MET A 1 -8.47 43.20 3.38
C MET A 1 -7.03 42.78 3.16
N VAL A 2 -6.61 41.63 3.71
CA VAL A 2 -5.25 41.10 3.48
C VAL A 2 -5.33 40.18 2.26
N ALA A 3 -4.60 40.54 1.21
CA ALA A 3 -4.51 39.75 -0.01
C ALA A 3 -3.82 38.42 0.31
N VAL A 4 -4.56 37.33 0.20
CA VAL A 4 -4.00 35.97 0.19
C VAL A 4 -3.32 35.80 -1.17
N THR A 5 -2.00 35.85 -1.20
CA THR A 5 -1.21 35.46 -2.36
C THR A 5 -1.46 33.97 -2.62
N LYS A 6 -2.13 33.68 -3.73
CA LYS A 6 -2.15 32.35 -4.35
C LYS A 6 -0.73 32.07 -4.84
N ASP A 7 0.13 31.64 -3.94
CA ASP A 7 1.32 30.91 -4.36
C ASP A 7 0.81 29.58 -4.91
N THR A 8 0.61 29.57 -6.23
CA THR A 8 0.50 28.36 -7.04
C THR A 8 1.65 27.45 -6.64
N ILE A 9 1.33 26.44 -5.84
CA ILE A 9 2.15 25.27 -5.62
C ILE A 9 2.30 24.65 -7.01
N LEU A 10 3.36 25.04 -7.72
CA LEU A 10 3.84 24.37 -8.91
C LEU A 10 4.11 22.93 -8.48
N LEU A 11 3.12 22.07 -8.76
CA LEU A 11 3.22 20.63 -8.59
C LEU A 11 4.39 20.17 -9.47
N LYS A 12 5.57 20.04 -8.87
CA LYS A 12 6.72 19.35 -9.46
C LYS A 12 6.23 18.00 -10.04
N PRO A 13 6.82 17.51 -11.14
CA PRO A 13 6.56 16.16 -11.59
C PRO A 13 6.81 15.21 -10.41
N SER A 14 5.75 14.57 -9.91
CA SER A 14 5.90 13.67 -8.77
C SER A 14 6.56 12.41 -9.31
N TYR A 15 7.84 12.19 -8.98
CA TYR A 15 8.55 10.94 -9.24
C TYR A 15 7.90 9.74 -8.53
N SER A 16 6.86 9.99 -7.72
CA SER A 16 6.08 9.03 -6.94
C SER A 16 5.43 7.94 -7.81
N ILE A 17 4.89 8.24 -8.99
CA ILE A 17 4.27 7.19 -9.84
C ILE A 17 5.33 6.25 -10.42
N PRO A 18 6.41 6.72 -11.09
CA PRO A 18 7.50 5.85 -11.50
C PRO A 18 8.11 5.05 -10.34
N LEU A 19 8.31 5.68 -9.17
CA LEU A 19 8.84 5.01 -7.99
C LEU A 19 7.88 3.94 -7.45
N LEU A 20 6.58 4.21 -7.44
CA LEU A 20 5.57 3.22 -7.09
C LEU A 20 5.65 2.00 -8.00
N ILE A 21 5.78 2.21 -9.32
CA ILE A 21 5.95 1.11 -10.28
C ILE A 21 7.20 0.27 -9.93
N VAL A 22 8.34 0.91 -9.66
CA VAL A 22 9.57 0.21 -9.26
C VAL A 22 9.37 -0.60 -7.98
N VAL A 23 8.71 -0.03 -6.96
CA VAL A 23 8.45 -0.71 -5.69
C VAL A 23 7.48 -1.89 -5.87
N ILE A 24 6.49 -1.79 -6.77
CA ILE A 24 5.63 -2.92 -7.11
C ILE A 24 6.46 -4.02 -7.76
N VAL A 25 7.29 -3.71 -8.77
CA VAL A 25 8.13 -4.71 -9.45
C VAL A 25 9.00 -5.46 -8.44
N LEU A 26 9.66 -4.73 -7.53
CA LEU A 26 10.47 -5.32 -6.46
C LEU A 26 9.62 -6.17 -5.49
N SER A 27 8.44 -5.67 -5.09
CA SER A 27 7.49 -6.41 -4.25
C SER A 27 7.04 -7.71 -4.89
N THR A 28 6.67 -7.69 -6.17
CA THR A 28 6.26 -8.90 -6.90
C THR A 28 7.41 -9.89 -6.97
N TYR A 29 8.64 -9.42 -7.18
CA TYR A 29 9.82 -10.28 -7.34
C TYR A 29 10.13 -11.02 -6.04
N VAL A 30 10.15 -10.30 -4.93
CA VAL A 30 10.40 -10.88 -3.60
C VAL A 30 9.28 -11.85 -3.19
N GLN A 31 8.02 -11.47 -3.40
CA GLN A 31 6.88 -12.35 -3.10
C GLN A 31 6.92 -13.63 -3.94
N PHE A 32 7.26 -13.53 -5.22
CA PHE A 32 7.40 -14.70 -6.09
C PHE A 32 8.52 -15.64 -5.61
N GLY A 33 9.69 -15.11 -5.24
CA GLY A 33 10.78 -15.90 -4.65
C GLY A 33 10.40 -16.58 -3.34
N ASN A 34 9.67 -15.88 -2.46
CA ASN A 34 9.24 -16.44 -1.18
C ASN A 34 8.19 -17.54 -1.31
N VAL A 35 7.22 -17.37 -2.21
CA VAL A 35 6.23 -18.42 -2.52
C VAL A 35 6.92 -19.67 -3.09
N LEU A 36 7.95 -19.48 -3.93
CA LEU A 36 8.73 -20.58 -4.47
C LEU A 36 9.47 -21.36 -3.36
N ASN A 37 10.12 -20.65 -2.44
CA ASN A 37 10.84 -21.28 -1.33
C ASN A 37 9.89 -22.05 -0.40
N LEU A 38 8.75 -21.46 -0.04
CA LEU A 38 7.72 -22.12 0.78
C LEU A 38 7.11 -23.36 0.09
N ALA A 39 7.02 -23.34 -1.24
CA ALA A 39 6.57 -24.47 -2.03
C ALA A 39 7.59 -25.62 -2.04
N ILE A 40 8.88 -25.30 -2.10
CA ILE A 40 9.98 -26.27 -2.07
C ILE A 40 10.08 -26.94 -0.69
N ASP A 41 10.01 -26.17 0.39
CA ASP A 41 10.14 -26.68 1.76
C ASP A 41 8.98 -27.60 2.19
N ASN A 42 7.81 -27.49 1.56
CA ASN A 42 6.65 -28.31 1.88
C ASN A 42 6.61 -29.66 1.14
N GLU A 43 7.63 -30.06 0.36
CA GLU A 43 7.72 -31.29 -0.46
C GLU A 43 6.53 -31.56 -1.43
N ILE A 44 5.50 -30.70 -1.44
CA ILE A 44 4.24 -30.86 -2.19
C ILE A 44 4.37 -30.36 -3.64
N VAL A 45 5.46 -29.66 -3.97
CA VAL A 45 5.66 -29.07 -5.30
C VAL A 45 6.67 -29.89 -6.11
N SER A 46 6.15 -30.54 -7.15
CA SER A 46 6.89 -31.43 -8.05
C SER A 46 8.04 -30.70 -8.76
N GLN A 47 9.08 -31.46 -9.13
CA GLN A 47 10.21 -31.02 -9.97
C GLN A 47 9.77 -30.31 -11.28
N ASP A 48 8.51 -30.47 -11.71
CA ASP A 48 7.91 -29.78 -12.85
C ASP A 48 7.71 -28.27 -12.63
N ILE A 49 7.43 -27.81 -11.41
CA ILE A 49 7.27 -26.37 -11.13
C ILE A 49 8.64 -25.68 -11.08
N MET A 50 9.67 -26.33 -10.50
CA MET A 50 11.04 -25.80 -10.55
C MET A 50 11.54 -25.67 -11.99
N SER A 51 11.36 -26.70 -12.83
CA SER A 51 11.74 -26.63 -14.24
C SER A 51 10.90 -25.63 -15.05
N THR A 52 9.66 -25.34 -14.63
CA THR A 52 8.83 -24.28 -15.22
C THR A 52 9.31 -22.88 -14.85
N VAL A 53 9.87 -22.71 -13.66
CA VAL A 53 10.45 -21.44 -13.17
C VAL A 53 11.83 -21.18 -13.77
N GLU A 54 12.66 -22.21 -13.95
CA GLU A 54 13.95 -22.10 -14.66
C GLU A 54 13.80 -21.86 -16.16
N ASN A 55 12.69 -22.31 -16.77
CA ASN A 55 12.37 -22.01 -18.16
C ASN A 55 11.66 -20.64 -18.31
N SER A 56 11.59 -20.12 -19.54
CA SER A 56 10.97 -18.83 -19.91
C SER A 56 9.52 -18.59 -19.42
N LYS A 57 8.86 -19.61 -18.85
CA LYS A 57 7.54 -19.55 -18.22
C LYS A 57 7.56 -18.89 -16.84
N GLY A 58 8.68 -18.92 -16.10
CA GLY A 58 8.84 -18.21 -14.83
C GLY A 58 8.72 -16.69 -14.99
N GLY A 59 9.35 -16.14 -16.04
CA GLY A 59 9.23 -14.72 -16.38
C GLY A 59 7.80 -14.32 -16.78
N LEU A 60 7.06 -15.22 -17.45
CA LEU A 60 5.65 -14.99 -17.80
C LEU A 60 4.75 -14.97 -16.56
N LEU A 61 4.94 -15.91 -15.62
CA LEU A 61 4.20 -15.94 -14.36
C LEU A 61 4.46 -14.68 -13.52
N PHE A 62 5.73 -14.27 -13.43
CA PHE A 62 6.10 -13.01 -12.79
C PHE A 62 5.39 -11.80 -13.43
N LEU A 63 5.39 -11.71 -14.77
CA LEU A 63 4.73 -10.63 -15.48
C LEU A 63 3.22 -10.61 -15.23
N ILE A 64 2.57 -11.77 -15.23
CA ILE A 64 1.14 -11.91 -14.94
C ILE A 64 0.86 -11.43 -13.50
N SER A 65 1.61 -11.90 -12.50
CA SER A 65 1.47 -11.47 -11.11
C SER A 65 1.65 -9.96 -10.94
N PHE A 66 2.65 -9.38 -11.60
CA PHE A 66 2.90 -7.94 -11.59
C PHE A 66 1.72 -7.14 -12.18
N VAL A 67 1.20 -7.58 -13.32
CA VAL A 67 0.04 -6.96 -13.97
C VAL A 67 -1.20 -7.05 -13.08
N PHE A 68 -1.48 -8.23 -12.51
CA PHE A 68 -2.58 -8.39 -11.56
C PHE A 68 -2.43 -7.49 -10.33
N GLN A 69 -1.22 -7.36 -9.80
CA GLN A 69 -0.94 -6.48 -8.65
C GLN A 69 -1.23 -5.00 -9.00
N LEU A 70 -0.87 -4.54 -10.20
CA LEU A 70 -1.24 -3.21 -10.68
C LEU A 70 -2.77 -3.03 -10.79
N PHE A 71 -3.47 -4.02 -11.34
CA PHE A 71 -4.93 -4.00 -11.49
C PHE A 71 -5.67 -3.94 -10.16
N ILE A 72 -5.12 -4.54 -9.10
CA ILE A 72 -5.71 -4.48 -7.75
C ILE A 72 -5.34 -3.15 -7.07
N MET A 73 -4.08 -2.73 -7.19
CA MET A 73 -3.58 -1.60 -6.41
C MET A 73 -4.09 -0.25 -6.91
N PHE A 74 -4.35 -0.09 -8.22
CA PHE A 74 -4.81 1.18 -8.76
C PHE A 74 -6.26 1.54 -8.33
N PRO A 75 -7.26 0.63 -8.44
CA PRO A 75 -8.59 0.86 -7.88
C PRO A 75 -8.56 1.08 -6.37
N TYR A 76 -7.70 0.33 -5.65
CA TYR A 76 -7.51 0.52 -4.21
C TYR A 76 -7.01 1.94 -3.87
N LEU A 77 -6.01 2.44 -4.60
CA LEU A 77 -5.50 3.81 -4.45
C LEU A 77 -6.58 4.87 -4.73
N ILE A 78 -7.41 4.66 -5.75
CA ILE A 78 -8.53 5.57 -6.07
C ILE A 78 -9.53 5.58 -4.92
N LEU A 79 -9.96 4.42 -4.45
CA LEU A 79 -10.91 4.29 -3.34
C LEU A 79 -10.37 4.93 -2.06
N GLU A 80 -9.11 4.68 -1.74
CA GLU A 80 -8.43 5.31 -0.60
C GLU A 80 -8.40 6.83 -0.73
N THR A 81 -7.99 7.34 -1.89
CA THR A 81 -7.92 8.78 -2.16
C THR A 81 -9.26 9.45 -1.93
N ILE A 82 -10.34 8.86 -2.47
CA ILE A 82 -11.70 9.36 -2.31
C ILE A 82 -12.11 9.34 -0.84
N THR A 83 -11.81 8.25 -0.13
CA THR A 83 -12.16 8.08 1.29
C THR A 83 -11.47 9.12 2.17
N VAL A 84 -10.16 9.28 2.02
CA VAL A 84 -9.38 10.27 2.79
C VAL A 84 -9.82 11.69 2.45
N TYR A 85 -10.10 11.97 1.17
CA TYR A 85 -10.61 13.27 0.74
C TYR A 85 -11.94 13.61 1.43
N PHE A 86 -12.91 12.68 1.44
CA PHE A 86 -14.19 12.90 2.10
C PHE A 86 -14.04 13.05 3.61
N ALA A 87 -13.21 12.24 4.26
CA ALA A 87 -12.95 12.34 5.69
C ALA A 87 -12.32 13.69 6.06
N ALA A 88 -11.33 14.14 5.29
CA ALA A 88 -10.72 15.46 5.46
C ALA A 88 -11.74 16.59 5.22
N PHE A 89 -12.57 16.47 4.18
CA PHE A 89 -13.62 17.44 3.89
C PHE A 89 -14.62 17.54 5.06
N MET A 90 -15.05 16.42 5.64
CA MET A 90 -15.97 16.45 6.78
C MET A 90 -15.32 17.05 8.04
N ALA A 91 -14.06 16.71 8.33
CA ALA A 91 -13.36 17.16 9.52
C ALA A 91 -13.03 18.66 9.51
N TYR A 92 -12.73 19.22 8.33
CA TYR A 92 -12.22 20.59 8.19
C TYR A 92 -13.16 21.53 7.43
N LYS A 93 -14.19 20.99 6.75
CA LYS A 93 -15.18 21.72 5.94
C LYS A 93 -14.57 22.58 4.82
N GLN A 94 -13.37 22.22 4.37
CA GLN A 94 -12.63 22.91 3.32
C GLN A 94 -12.48 21.99 2.10
N ARG A 95 -12.55 22.57 0.89
CA ARG A 95 -12.33 21.85 -0.36
C ARG A 95 -10.87 21.95 -0.77
N TRP A 96 -10.34 20.85 -1.27
CA TRP A 96 -8.99 20.75 -1.82
C TRP A 96 -9.02 20.02 -3.16
N GLU A 97 -7.91 20.02 -3.88
CA GLU A 97 -7.78 19.24 -5.10
C GLU A 97 -7.58 17.76 -4.78
N LEU A 98 -8.45 16.89 -5.32
CA LEU A 98 -8.34 15.42 -5.24
C LEU A 98 -6.96 14.91 -5.69
N ARG A 99 -6.34 15.59 -6.66
CA ARG A 99 -5.00 15.29 -7.17
C ARG A 99 -3.95 15.29 -6.05
N THR A 100 -4.04 16.21 -5.11
CA THR A 100 -3.08 16.33 -4.00
C THR A 100 -3.22 15.17 -3.02
N PHE A 101 -4.46 14.72 -2.78
CA PHE A 101 -4.74 13.53 -1.98
C PHE A 101 -4.23 12.28 -2.68
N PHE A 102 -4.46 12.15 -3.99
CA PHE A 102 -3.97 11.02 -4.79
C PHE A 102 -2.46 10.84 -4.68
N PHE A 103 -1.67 11.88 -4.94
CA PHE A 103 -0.21 11.77 -4.84
C PHE A 103 0.27 11.50 -3.41
N THR A 104 -0.45 11.99 -2.40
CA THR A 104 -0.12 11.71 -1.01
C THR A 104 -0.42 10.26 -0.63
N SER A 105 -1.54 9.71 -1.12
CA SER A 105 -1.85 8.28 -1.01
C SER A 105 -0.83 7.40 -1.75
N VAL A 106 -0.37 7.81 -2.92
CA VAL A 106 0.71 7.14 -3.66
C VAL A 106 2.00 7.11 -2.85
N GLU A 107 2.45 8.26 -2.34
CA GLU A 107 3.65 8.35 -1.49
C GLU A 107 3.52 7.48 -0.24
N ALA A 108 2.35 7.50 0.42
CA ALA A 108 2.11 6.66 1.58
C ALA A 108 2.19 5.17 1.23
N THR A 109 1.67 4.78 0.06
CA THR A 109 1.73 3.41 -0.45
C THR A 109 3.17 2.96 -0.69
N ILE A 110 4.01 3.82 -1.28
CA ILE A 110 5.43 3.55 -1.49
C ILE A 110 6.12 3.26 -0.15
N VAL A 111 5.88 4.08 0.86
CA VAL A 111 6.47 3.89 2.19
C VAL A 111 5.99 2.58 2.81
N THR A 112 4.69 2.30 2.81
CA THR A 112 4.16 1.05 3.39
C THR A 112 4.65 -0.18 2.65
N MET A 113 4.73 -0.16 1.32
CA MET A 113 5.27 -1.27 0.53
C MET A 113 6.77 -1.46 0.77
N THR A 114 7.53 -0.37 0.93
CA THR A 114 8.96 -0.44 1.25
C THR A 114 9.18 -1.04 2.64
N LEU A 115 8.37 -0.65 3.64
CA LEU A 115 8.41 -1.25 4.97
C LEU A 115 8.06 -2.75 4.92
N ASN A 116 7.02 -3.12 4.18
CA ASN A 116 6.65 -4.51 3.98
C ASN A 116 7.80 -5.30 3.34
N LEU A 117 8.46 -4.75 2.31
CA LEU A 117 9.62 -5.36 1.66
C LEU A 117 10.80 -5.57 2.63
N ILE A 118 11.18 -4.53 3.37
CA ILE A 118 12.26 -4.62 4.37
C ILE A 118 11.94 -5.73 5.37
N LEU A 119 10.69 -5.77 5.84
CA LEU A 119 10.25 -6.78 6.79
C LEU A 119 10.20 -8.17 6.20
N SER A 120 9.80 -8.34 4.94
CA SER A 120 9.93 -9.62 4.25
C SER A 120 11.38 -10.11 4.29
N PHE A 121 12.36 -9.24 4.02
CA PHE A 121 13.78 -9.63 4.07
C PHE A 121 14.29 -9.92 5.48
N THR A 122 13.88 -9.14 6.50
CA THR A 122 14.37 -9.34 7.87
C THR A 122 13.68 -10.50 8.58
N ILE A 123 12.37 -10.67 8.41
CA ILE A 123 11.60 -11.71 9.09
C ILE A 123 11.98 -13.09 8.55
N LEU A 124 12.11 -13.23 7.22
CA LEU A 124 12.53 -14.48 6.61
C LEU A 124 13.98 -14.86 6.92
N SER A 125 14.83 -13.89 7.29
CA SER A 125 16.24 -14.16 7.63
C SER A 125 16.49 -14.39 9.12
N LEU A 126 15.53 -14.04 10.00
CA LEU A 126 15.71 -14.11 11.45
C LEU A 126 14.94 -15.25 12.12
N PHE A 127 13.97 -15.87 11.45
CA PHE A 127 13.10 -16.88 12.06
C PHE A 127 12.81 -18.04 11.10
N ASP A 128 13.45 -19.19 11.37
CA ASP A 128 13.30 -20.43 10.57
C ASP A 128 11.89 -21.06 10.65
N ASN A 129 11.04 -20.62 11.59
CA ASN A 129 9.69 -21.17 11.83
C ASN A 129 8.58 -20.11 11.75
N PHE A 130 8.71 -19.13 10.84
CA PHE A 130 7.66 -18.12 10.70
C PHE A 130 6.42 -18.70 10.00
N ASN A 131 5.29 -18.71 10.68
CA ASN A 131 4.05 -19.23 10.11
C ASN A 131 3.40 -18.19 9.18
N LEU A 132 2.70 -18.64 8.14
CA LEU A 132 2.03 -17.75 7.17
C LEU A 132 1.10 -16.74 7.87
N GLN A 133 0.47 -17.16 8.98
CA GLN A 133 -0.42 -16.35 9.78
C GLN A 133 0.29 -15.14 10.44
N ASP A 134 1.50 -15.32 10.95
CA ASP A 134 2.27 -14.24 11.59
C ASP A 134 2.70 -13.20 10.56
N LEU A 135 3.07 -13.65 9.36
CA LEU A 135 3.39 -12.78 8.23
C LEU A 135 2.17 -11.93 7.81
N ILE A 136 0.98 -12.54 7.75
CA ILE A 136 -0.28 -11.84 7.44
C ILE A 136 -0.59 -10.78 8.51
N ILE A 137 -0.43 -11.12 9.79
CA ILE A 137 -0.67 -10.18 10.91
C ILE A 137 0.27 -8.98 10.82
N ILE A 138 1.55 -9.18 10.54
CA ILE A 138 2.53 -8.09 10.45
C ILE A 138 2.21 -7.17 9.26
N TYR A 139 1.89 -7.73 8.08
CA TYR A 139 1.47 -6.92 6.94
C TYR A 139 0.17 -6.16 7.21
N LEU A 140 -0.78 -6.77 7.94
CA LEU A 140 -2.01 -6.10 8.35
C LEU A 140 -1.69 -4.89 9.23
N VAL A 141 -0.83 -5.05 10.25
CA VAL A 141 -0.44 -3.96 11.15
C VAL A 141 0.19 -2.79 10.37
N ILE A 142 1.04 -3.07 9.40
CA ILE A 142 1.68 -2.02 8.59
C ILE A 142 0.67 -1.30 7.70
N ASN A 143 -0.25 -2.05 7.11
CA ASN A 143 -1.33 -1.46 6.31
C ASN A 143 -2.26 -0.59 7.18
N LEU A 144 -2.44 -0.92 8.47
CA LEU A 144 -3.18 -0.07 9.41
C LEU A 144 -2.47 1.23 9.78
N LEU A 145 -1.14 1.32 9.61
CA LEU A 145 -0.40 2.58 9.79
C LEU A 145 -0.61 3.55 8.61
N LYS A 146 -1.06 3.07 7.45
CA LYS A 146 -1.17 3.87 6.24
C LYS A 146 -2.05 5.11 6.36
N PRO A 147 -3.25 5.08 6.97
CA PRO A 147 -4.09 6.28 7.12
C PRO A 147 -3.40 7.35 7.98
N ILE A 148 -2.63 6.93 9.00
CA ILE A 148 -1.83 7.82 9.85
C ILE A 148 -0.73 8.48 9.01
N LEU A 149 -0.05 7.70 8.17
CA LEU A 149 0.99 8.20 7.28
C LEU A 149 0.44 9.21 6.26
N VAL A 150 -0.72 8.92 5.65
CA VAL A 150 -1.40 9.85 4.74
C VAL A 150 -1.73 11.16 5.46
N TYR A 151 -2.30 11.08 6.68
CA TYR A 151 -2.59 12.27 7.48
C TYR A 151 -1.35 13.09 7.81
N TYR A 152 -0.28 12.40 8.21
CA TYR A 152 1.01 13.02 8.51
C TYR A 152 1.58 13.75 7.29
N LEU A 153 1.59 13.11 6.11
CA LEU A 153 2.07 13.71 4.87
C LEU A 153 1.22 14.91 4.43
N LEU A 154 -0.11 14.83 4.57
CA LEU A 154 -1.00 15.96 4.30
C LEU A 154 -0.73 17.14 5.24
N THR A 155 -0.41 16.86 6.50
CA THR A 155 -0.04 17.89 7.50
C THR A 155 1.33 18.49 7.19
N TYR A 156 2.31 17.66 6.87
CA TYR A 156 3.66 18.06 6.50
C TYR A 156 3.69 18.96 5.26
N LYS A 157 2.89 18.62 4.24
CA LYS A 157 2.68 19.43 3.03
C LYS A 157 1.86 20.70 3.26
N LYS A 158 1.49 21.01 4.51
CA LYS A 158 0.66 22.16 4.90
C LYS A 158 -0.72 22.20 4.22
N ILE A 159 -1.23 21.05 3.79
CA ILE A 159 -2.57 20.93 3.19
C ILE A 159 -3.62 20.89 4.30
N LEU A 160 -3.34 20.12 5.35
CA LEU A 160 -4.14 20.05 6.57
C LEU A 160 -3.39 20.70 7.72
N HIS A 161 -4.12 21.42 8.58
CA HIS A 161 -3.60 21.81 9.89
C HIS A 161 -3.75 20.63 10.85
N PHE A 162 -2.76 20.40 11.71
CA PHE A 162 -2.84 19.33 12.70
C PHE A 162 -4.06 19.52 13.62
N LYS A 163 -4.90 18.49 13.69
CA LYS A 163 -6.09 18.36 14.55
C LYS A 163 -6.32 16.89 14.84
N LEU A 164 -6.33 16.51 16.11
CA LEU A 164 -6.57 15.13 16.53
C LEU A 164 -7.91 14.59 15.98
N SER A 165 -8.96 15.42 15.97
CA SER A 165 -10.26 15.06 15.38
C SER A 165 -10.18 14.75 13.88
N GLY A 166 -9.31 15.44 13.14
CA GLY A 166 -9.06 15.18 11.72
C GLY A 166 -8.35 13.85 11.49
N LEU A 167 -7.32 13.56 12.29
CA LEU A 167 -6.62 12.27 12.28
C LEU A 167 -7.59 11.11 12.56
N LEU A 168 -8.37 11.22 13.64
CA LEU A 168 -9.34 10.19 14.02
C LEU A 168 -10.40 9.99 12.93
N MET A 169 -10.90 11.07 12.33
CA MET A 169 -11.91 10.96 11.28
C MET A 169 -11.38 10.25 10.04
N ILE A 170 -10.17 10.60 9.57
CA ILE A 170 -9.51 9.90 8.47
C ILE A 170 -9.29 8.44 8.81
N TYR A 171 -8.75 8.15 10.00
CA TYR A 171 -8.49 6.78 10.43
C TYR A 171 -9.77 5.93 10.44
N VAL A 172 -10.84 6.41 11.10
CA VAL A 172 -12.11 5.69 11.24
C VAL A 172 -12.79 5.50 9.88
N PHE A 173 -12.84 6.54 9.03
CA PHE A 173 -13.44 6.41 7.70
C PHE A 173 -12.67 5.41 6.83
N THR A 174 -11.34 5.50 6.82
CA THR A 174 -10.53 4.55 6.05
C THR A 174 -10.69 3.13 6.59
N PHE A 175 -10.75 2.94 7.92
CA PHE A 175 -11.03 1.64 8.51
C PHE A 175 -12.38 1.06 8.09
N ILE A 176 -13.46 1.85 8.20
CA ILE A 176 -14.81 1.41 7.84
C ILE A 176 -14.93 1.12 6.35
N VAL A 177 -14.44 1.99 5.47
CA VAL A 177 -14.67 1.85 4.03
C VAL A 177 -13.76 0.80 3.40
N ILE A 178 -12.51 0.70 3.86
CA ILE A 178 -11.49 -0.13 3.20
C ILE A 178 -11.27 -1.46 3.92
N PHE A 179 -11.17 -1.45 5.25
CA PHE A 179 -10.79 -2.64 6.01
C PHE A 179 -11.99 -3.47 6.47
N SER A 180 -13.13 -2.83 6.81
CA SER A 180 -14.30 -3.56 7.30
C SER A 180 -14.88 -4.58 6.31
N PRO A 181 -14.95 -4.33 4.98
CA PRO A 181 -15.46 -5.35 4.05
C PRO A 181 -14.61 -6.62 4.05
N GLY A 182 -13.28 -6.47 4.14
CA GLY A 182 -12.34 -7.59 4.22
C GLY A 182 -12.47 -8.37 5.54
N LEU A 183 -12.63 -7.66 6.67
CA LEU A 183 -12.85 -8.30 7.97
C LEU A 183 -14.18 -9.05 8.03
N ILE A 184 -15.25 -8.48 7.47
CA ILE A 184 -16.55 -9.16 7.39
C ILE A 184 -16.44 -10.44 6.57
N PHE A 185 -15.76 -10.37 5.42
CA PHE A 185 -15.54 -11.54 4.58
C PHE A 185 -14.74 -12.63 5.31
N LEU A 186 -13.73 -12.24 6.10
CA LEU A 186 -12.90 -13.16 6.89
C LEU A 186 -13.66 -13.83 8.04
N VAL A 187 -14.64 -13.16 8.65
CA VAL A 187 -15.48 -13.75 9.72
C VAL A 187 -16.57 -14.68 9.17
N LEU A 188 -17.00 -14.45 7.92
CA LEU A 188 -18.03 -15.26 7.25
C LEU A 188 -17.48 -16.56 6.62
N LEU A 189 -16.17 -16.68 6.51
CA LEU A 189 -15.43 -17.82 5.96
C LEU A 189 -15.04 -18.81 7.07
#